data_AF-A0A7X0SDX4-F1
#
_entry.id   AF-A0A7X0SDX4-F1
#
_cell.length_a   1.000
_cell.length_b   1.000
_cell.length_c   1.000
_cell.angle_alpha   90.00
_cell.angle_beta   90.00
_cell.angle_gamma   90.00
#
_symmetry.space_group_name_H-M   'P 1'
#
loop_
_entity.id
_entity.type
_entity.pdbx_description
1 polymer ?
#
loop_
_entity_poly.entity_id
_entity_poly.type
_entity_poly.pdbx_seq_one_letter_code
_entity_poly.pdbx_strand_id
1 'polypeptide(L)'
;MIVIMKELFVYILIFILAFTIHEFEEILYLPRWLDKNIKNNLLAEKVKSKFFHKVISHMNTTKFGLIVLEEYVLLIVILIYITISENNILFVGILLGYTFHIIVHVVQTLILKKYIPGFFTSVISGIVSTLLTCIIIKKSNLVVIDILITTSCVFSIIIINLLICHVLVRNVK
;
A
#
# COMPACT_ATOMS: atom_id res chain seq x y z
N MET A 1 3.15 30.37 -4.68
CA MET A 1 1.91 29.57 -4.74
C MET A 1 1.84 28.71 -6.01
N ILE A 2 1.72 29.28 -7.22
CA ILE A 2 1.58 28.50 -8.48
C ILE A 2 2.74 27.51 -8.72
N VAL A 3 3.99 27.88 -8.44
CA VAL A 3 5.16 26.98 -8.62
C VAL A 3 5.14 25.82 -7.63
N ILE A 4 4.76 26.07 -6.37
CA ILE A 4 4.69 25.06 -5.31
C ILE A 4 3.59 24.04 -5.62
N MET A 5 2.43 24.51 -6.10
CA MET A 5 1.33 23.66 -6.54
C MET A 5 1.71 22.76 -7.72
N LYS A 6 2.50 23.27 -8.68
CA LYS A 6 3.02 22.46 -9.80
C LYS A 6 3.95 21.34 -9.33
N GLU A 7 4.82 21.61 -8.37
CA GLU A 7 5.74 20.60 -7.86
C GLU A 7 5.03 19.49 -7.06
N LEU A 8 4.08 19.85 -6.19
CA LEU A 8 3.29 18.88 -5.44
C LEU A 8 2.52 17.95 -6.38
N PHE A 9 1.90 18.51 -7.43
CA PHE A 9 1.20 17.71 -8.43
C PHE A 9 2.11 16.71 -9.15
N VAL A 10 3.34 17.11 -9.50
CA VAL A 10 4.33 16.21 -10.10
C VAL A 10 4.72 15.08 -9.14
N TYR A 11 4.91 15.37 -7.84
CA TYR A 11 5.21 14.34 -6.85
C TYR A 11 4.06 13.36 -6.66
N ILE A 12 2.82 13.85 -6.66
CA ILE A 12 1.61 13.03 -6.63
C ILE A 12 1.54 12.13 -7.88
N LEU A 13 1.86 12.65 -9.06
CA LEU A 13 1.87 11.88 -10.30
C LEU A 13 2.93 10.76 -10.28
N ILE A 14 4.14 11.06 -9.79
CA ILE A 14 5.20 10.06 -9.64
C ILE A 14 4.76 8.96 -8.66
N PHE A 15 4.16 9.36 -7.53
CA PHE A 15 3.69 8.43 -6.52
C PHE A 15 2.56 7.54 -7.06
N ILE A 16 1.53 8.09 -7.69
CA ILE A 16 0.41 7.29 -8.20
C ILE A 16 0.88 6.32 -9.28
N LEU A 17 1.85 6.70 -10.12
CA LEU A 17 2.44 5.78 -11.10
C LEU A 17 3.18 4.62 -10.43
N ALA A 18 4.01 4.91 -9.43
CA ALA A 18 4.75 3.89 -8.68
C ALA A 18 3.80 2.93 -7.94
N PHE A 19 2.77 3.47 -7.28
CA PHE A 19 1.71 2.70 -6.62
C PHE A 19 0.97 1.80 -7.62
N THR A 20 0.50 2.37 -8.74
CA THR A 20 -0.28 1.63 -9.75
C THR A 20 0.51 0.46 -10.31
N ILE A 21 1.79 0.67 -10.65
CA ILE A 21 2.65 -0.40 -11.21
C ILE A 21 2.83 -1.54 -10.21
N HIS A 22 3.07 -1.22 -8.94
CA HIS A 22 3.21 -2.22 -7.88
C HIS A 22 1.93 -3.03 -7.70
N GLU A 23 0.81 -2.35 -7.46
CA GLU A 23 -0.49 -2.99 -7.23
C GLU A 23 -0.94 -3.84 -8.44
N PHE A 24 -0.68 -3.38 -9.67
CA PHE A 24 -1.02 -4.15 -10.87
C PHE A 24 -0.18 -5.42 -11.00
N GLU A 25 1.11 -5.39 -10.63
CA GLU A 25 1.90 -6.63 -10.54
C GLU A 25 1.25 -7.60 -9.53
N GLU A 26 0.81 -7.11 -8.38
CA GLU A 26 0.18 -7.96 -7.37
C GLU A 26 -1.12 -8.57 -7.88
N ILE A 27 -2.01 -7.79 -8.49
CA ILE A 27 -3.28 -8.29 -9.05
C ILE A 27 -3.02 -9.43 -10.05
N LEU A 28 -2.01 -9.28 -10.90
CA LEU A 28 -1.71 -10.25 -11.96
C LEU A 28 -1.14 -11.57 -11.43
N TYR A 29 -0.32 -11.51 -10.38
CA TYR A 29 0.54 -12.63 -10.00
C TYR A 29 0.35 -13.12 -8.56
N LEU A 30 0.05 -12.25 -7.60
CA LEU A 30 0.01 -12.58 -6.18
C LEU A 30 -1.08 -13.62 -5.84
N PRO A 31 -2.33 -13.51 -6.30
CA PRO A 31 -3.37 -14.52 -6.00
C PRO A 31 -2.98 -15.93 -6.46
N ARG A 32 -2.47 -16.06 -7.69
CA ARG A 32 -2.02 -17.35 -8.25
C ARG A 32 -0.83 -17.93 -7.51
N TRP A 33 0.09 -17.06 -7.08
CA TRP A 33 1.24 -17.46 -6.29
C TRP A 33 0.81 -17.95 -4.90
N LEU A 34 -0.14 -17.26 -4.26
CA LEU A 34 -0.71 -17.67 -2.97
C LEU A 34 -1.37 -19.04 -3.11
N ASP A 35 -2.27 -19.24 -4.07
CA ASP A 35 -2.94 -20.52 -4.32
C ASP A 35 -1.96 -21.69 -4.46
N LYS A 36 -0.89 -21.49 -5.24
CA LYS A 36 0.14 -22.50 -5.45
C LYS A 36 0.90 -22.83 -4.15
N ASN A 37 1.25 -21.82 -3.35
CA ASN A 37 2.04 -22.03 -2.12
C ASN A 37 1.18 -22.48 -0.92
N ILE A 38 -0.13 -22.22 -0.91
CA ILE A 38 -1.09 -22.84 0.03
C ILE A 38 -1.19 -24.33 -0.24
N LYS A 39 -1.42 -24.74 -1.51
CA LYS A 39 -1.53 -26.16 -1.89
C LYS A 39 -0.28 -26.97 -1.58
N ASN A 40 0.88 -26.33 -1.60
CA ASN A 40 2.17 -26.95 -1.28
C ASN A 40 2.52 -26.89 0.22
N ASN A 41 1.59 -26.51 1.11
CA ASN A 41 1.77 -26.38 2.57
C ASN A 41 2.87 -25.41 3.06
N LEU A 42 3.56 -24.71 2.16
CA LEU A 42 4.67 -23.80 2.51
C LEU A 42 4.25 -22.66 3.44
N LEU A 43 3.06 -22.10 3.21
CA LEU A 43 2.53 -21.04 4.06
C LEU A 43 2.13 -21.58 5.43
N ALA A 44 1.60 -22.82 5.51
CA ALA A 44 1.22 -23.44 6.77
C ALA A 44 2.45 -23.74 7.66
N GLU A 45 3.56 -24.12 7.05
CA GLU A 45 4.82 -24.39 7.75
C GLU A 45 5.50 -23.11 8.25
N LYS A 46 5.54 -22.05 7.42
CA LYS A 46 6.30 -20.83 7.71
C LYS A 46 5.51 -19.73 8.41
N VAL A 47 4.18 -19.70 8.26
CA VAL A 47 3.32 -18.69 8.88
C VAL A 47 2.35 -19.38 9.83
N LYS A 48 2.58 -19.26 11.14
CA LYS A 48 1.75 -19.91 12.17
C LYS A 48 0.45 -19.15 12.52
N SER A 49 0.17 -18.04 11.83
CA SER A 49 -1.01 -17.20 12.12
C SER A 49 -2.28 -17.80 11.54
N LYS A 50 -3.19 -18.25 12.42
CA LYS A 50 -4.54 -18.72 12.02
C LYS A 50 -5.36 -17.63 11.32
N PHE A 51 -5.18 -16.37 11.70
CA PHE A 51 -5.86 -15.25 11.06
C PHE A 51 -5.40 -15.09 9.61
N PHE A 52 -4.09 -15.11 9.36
CA PHE A 52 -3.50 -15.03 8.03
C PHE A 52 -4.02 -16.14 7.11
N HIS A 53 -4.03 -17.38 7.60
CA HIS A 53 -4.57 -18.53 6.84
C HIS A 53 -6.03 -18.36 6.49
N LYS A 54 -6.85 -17.82 7.40
CA LYS A 54 -8.29 -17.59 7.15
C LYS A 54 -8.52 -16.51 6.10
N VAL A 55 -7.76 -15.42 6.16
CA VAL A 55 -7.87 -14.31 5.20
C VAL A 55 -7.51 -14.81 3.81
N ILE A 56 -6.39 -15.53 3.67
CA ILE A 56 -5.89 -15.93 2.35
C ILE A 56 -6.70 -17.09 1.74
N SER A 57 -7.19 -18.03 2.55
CA SER A 57 -7.91 -19.21 2.01
C SER A 57 -9.21 -18.89 1.27
N HIS A 58 -9.75 -17.68 1.43
CA HIS A 58 -10.95 -17.21 0.75
C HIS A 58 -10.67 -16.24 -0.40
N MET A 59 -9.39 -15.91 -0.66
CA MET A 59 -8.98 -14.93 -1.65
C MET A 59 -8.79 -15.59 -3.00
N ASN A 60 -9.47 -15.05 -4.01
CA ASN A 60 -9.22 -15.35 -5.42
C ASN A 60 -8.83 -14.05 -6.14
N THR A 61 -8.44 -14.15 -7.41
CA THR A 61 -8.03 -12.98 -8.20
C THR A 61 -9.11 -11.89 -8.24
N THR A 62 -10.39 -12.26 -8.35
CA THR A 62 -11.50 -11.29 -8.38
C THR A 62 -11.61 -10.52 -7.08
N LYS A 63 -11.62 -11.20 -5.93
CA LYS A 63 -11.73 -10.58 -4.60
C LYS A 63 -10.53 -9.69 -4.31
N PHE A 64 -9.32 -10.18 -4.62
CA PHE A 64 -8.10 -9.39 -4.47
C PHE A 64 -8.18 -8.12 -5.33
N GLY A 65 -8.54 -8.25 -6.60
CA GLY A 65 -8.69 -7.11 -7.51
C GLY A 65 -9.76 -6.11 -7.06
N LEU A 66 -10.86 -6.56 -6.45
CA LEU A 66 -11.89 -5.68 -5.90
C LEU A 66 -11.39 -4.87 -4.69
N ILE A 67 -10.61 -5.48 -3.81
CA ILE A 67 -10.00 -4.79 -2.66
C ILE A 67 -9.02 -3.72 -3.17
N VAL A 68 -8.09 -4.10 -4.07
CA VAL A 68 -7.11 -3.16 -4.62
C VAL A 68 -7.78 -2.04 -5.40
N LEU A 69 -8.85 -2.32 -6.15
CA LEU A 69 -9.61 -1.29 -6.86
C LEU A 69 -10.23 -0.28 -5.90
N GLU A 70 -10.81 -0.76 -4.80
CA GLU A 70 -11.40 0.10 -3.76
C GLU A 70 -10.34 1.01 -3.14
N GLU A 71 -9.19 0.46 -2.74
CA GLU A 71 -8.08 1.23 -2.17
C GLU A 71 -7.52 2.25 -3.18
N TYR A 72 -7.43 1.87 -4.45
CA TYR A 72 -6.99 2.76 -5.52
C TYR A 72 -7.94 3.94 -5.72
N VAL A 73 -9.26 3.71 -5.71
CA VAL A 73 -10.27 4.77 -5.82
C VAL A 73 -10.21 5.70 -4.61
N LEU A 74 -10.14 5.17 -3.39
CA LEU A 74 -9.97 5.97 -2.18
C LEU A 74 -8.69 6.81 -2.25
N LEU A 75 -7.59 6.22 -2.69
CA LEU A 75 -6.32 6.91 -2.84
C LEU A 75 -6.44 8.09 -3.80
N ILE A 76 -7.08 7.90 -4.97
CA ILE A 76 -7.32 8.99 -5.93
C ILE A 76 -8.10 10.13 -5.29
N VAL A 77 -9.19 9.83 -4.57
CA VAL A 77 -10.01 10.85 -3.90
C VAL A 77 -9.18 11.65 -2.89
N ILE A 78 -8.36 10.96 -2.09
CA ILE A 78 -7.48 11.59 -1.10
C ILE A 78 -6.41 12.45 -1.79
N LEU A 79 -5.81 11.97 -2.89
CA LEU A 79 -4.81 12.72 -3.65
C LEU A 79 -5.40 13.98 -4.32
N ILE A 80 -6.65 13.92 -4.81
CA ILE A 80 -7.37 15.10 -5.30
C ILE A 80 -7.56 16.10 -4.17
N TYR A 81 -8.01 15.65 -2.99
CA TYR A 81 -8.16 16.52 -1.82
C TYR A 81 -6.82 17.17 -1.41
N ILE A 82 -5.73 16.40 -1.36
CA ILE A 82 -4.38 16.90 -1.06
C ILE A 82 -3.97 17.97 -2.07
N THR A 83 -4.26 17.75 -3.36
CA THR A 83 -3.91 18.69 -4.43
C THR A 83 -4.64 20.02 -4.27
N ILE A 84 -5.94 19.99 -3.92
CA ILE A 84 -6.77 21.20 -3.75
C ILE A 84 -6.41 21.94 -2.45
N SER A 85 -6.14 21.20 -1.37
CA SER A 85 -5.88 21.76 -0.04
C SER A 85 -4.40 22.07 0.22
N GLU A 86 -3.49 21.70 -0.68
CA GLU A 86 -2.04 21.77 -0.51
C GLU A 86 -1.56 21.08 0.79
N ASN A 87 -2.24 20.02 1.21
CA ASN A 87 -2.01 19.38 2.51
C ASN A 87 -0.82 18.40 2.47
N ASN A 88 0.39 18.97 2.60
CA ASN A 88 1.65 18.23 2.57
C ASN A 88 1.80 17.22 3.72
N ILE A 89 1.25 17.52 4.91
CA ILE A 89 1.34 16.62 6.07
C ILE A 89 0.52 15.34 5.84
N LEU A 90 -0.67 15.47 5.26
CA LEU A 90 -1.50 14.32 4.88
C LEU A 90 -0.84 13.51 3.77
N PHE A 91 -0.22 14.16 2.78
CA PHE A 91 0.50 13.45 1.73
C PHE A 91 1.68 12.65 2.27
N VAL A 92 2.46 13.22 3.18
CA VAL A 92 3.53 12.50 3.88
C VAL A 92 2.97 11.31 4.68
N GLY A 93 1.83 11.47 5.35
CA GLY A 93 1.15 10.36 6.04
C GLY A 93 0.79 9.21 5.10
N ILE A 94 0.28 9.51 3.89
CA ILE A 94 -0.01 8.52 2.86
C ILE A 94 1.26 7.83 2.35
N LEU A 95 2.32 8.59 2.04
CA LEU A 95 3.60 8.04 1.59
C LEU A 95 4.21 7.11 2.63
N LEU A 96 4.16 7.48 3.91
CA LEU A 96 4.66 6.64 5.00
C LEU A 96 3.82 5.39 5.20
N GLY A 97 2.48 5.50 5.11
CA GLY A 97 1.59 4.34 5.12
C GLY A 97 1.90 3.35 4.00
N TYR A 98 2.12 3.87 2.78
CA TYR A 98 2.55 3.05 1.64
C TYR A 98 3.93 2.43 1.86
N THR A 99 4.91 3.19 2.36
CA THR A 99 6.24 2.64 2.68
C THR A 99 6.15 1.50 3.69
N PHE A 100 5.25 1.59 4.66
CA PHE A 100 5.00 0.49 5.60
C PHE A 100 4.43 -0.75 4.90
N HIS A 101 3.47 -0.60 4.00
CA HIS A 101 2.96 -1.71 3.16
C HIS A 101 4.09 -2.41 2.38
N ILE A 102 4.98 -1.64 1.76
CA ILE A 102 6.17 -2.18 1.08
C ILE A 102 7.08 -2.95 2.05
N ILE A 103 7.31 -2.43 3.26
CA ILE A 103 8.12 -3.12 4.29
C ILE A 103 7.48 -4.47 4.65
N VAL A 104 6.16 -4.54 4.75
CA VAL A 104 5.45 -5.80 5.01
C VAL A 104 5.79 -6.83 3.93
N HIS A 105 5.77 -6.46 2.65
CA HIS A 105 6.12 -7.36 1.53
C HIS A 105 7.58 -7.83 1.57
N VAL A 106 8.51 -6.94 1.90
CA VAL A 106 9.93 -7.30 2.07
C VAL A 106 10.10 -8.30 3.21
N VAL A 107 9.47 -8.04 4.37
CA VAL A 107 9.50 -8.95 5.52
C VAL A 107 8.89 -10.31 5.18
N GLN A 108 7.76 -10.35 4.48
CA GLN A 108 7.14 -11.59 4.02
C GLN A 108 8.08 -12.39 3.11
N THR A 109 8.75 -11.72 2.16
CA THR A 109 9.72 -12.36 1.25
C THR A 109 10.88 -12.99 2.02
N LEU A 110 11.41 -12.29 3.03
CA LEU A 110 12.50 -12.79 3.89
C LEU A 110 12.07 -13.99 4.72
N ILE A 111 10.88 -13.96 5.34
CA ILE A 111 10.34 -15.07 6.13
C ILE A 111 10.12 -16.30 5.24
N LEU A 112 9.51 -16.10 4.07
CA LEU A 112 9.18 -17.18 3.14
C LEU A 112 10.41 -17.69 2.38
N LYS A 113 11.53 -16.95 2.39
CA LYS A 113 12.76 -17.25 1.64
C LYS A 113 12.46 -17.58 0.17
N LYS A 114 11.50 -16.88 -0.41
CA LYS A 114 11.01 -17.04 -1.78
C LYS A 114 10.68 -15.69 -2.36
N TYR A 115 10.90 -15.55 -3.66
CA TYR A 115 10.38 -14.39 -4.39
C TYR A 115 8.86 -14.38 -4.34
N ILE A 116 8.30 -13.28 -3.83
CA ILE A 116 6.87 -12.99 -3.84
C ILE A 116 6.64 -12.01 -5.00
N PRO A 117 5.63 -12.23 -5.85
CA PRO A 117 5.25 -11.25 -6.86
C PRO A 117 4.95 -9.90 -6.19
N GLY A 118 5.39 -8.82 -6.82
CA GLY A 118 5.36 -7.49 -6.21
C GLY A 118 6.67 -7.09 -5.54
N PHE A 119 7.63 -8.01 -5.28
CA PHE A 119 8.87 -7.67 -4.57
C PHE A 119 9.75 -6.65 -5.33
N PHE A 120 9.96 -6.84 -6.63
CA PHE A 120 10.84 -5.94 -7.38
C PHE A 120 10.23 -4.53 -7.50
N THR A 121 8.93 -4.45 -7.85
CA THR A 121 8.21 -3.17 -7.88
C THR A 121 8.05 -2.56 -6.50
N SER A 122 7.95 -3.37 -5.44
CA SER A 122 7.98 -2.93 -4.04
C SER A 122 9.27 -2.17 -3.72
N VAL A 123 10.43 -2.72 -4.08
CA VAL A 123 11.73 -2.06 -3.81
C VAL A 123 11.81 -0.72 -4.54
N ILE A 124 11.46 -0.67 -5.82
CA ILE A 124 11.50 0.57 -6.61
C ILE A 124 10.53 1.60 -6.05
N SER A 125 9.26 1.22 -5.84
CA SER A 125 8.23 2.13 -5.37
C SER A 125 8.45 2.59 -3.92
N GLY A 126 9.05 1.73 -3.08
CA GLY A 126 9.47 2.09 -1.72
C GLY A 126 10.59 3.13 -1.70
N ILE A 127 11.57 3.01 -2.60
CA ILE A 127 12.61 4.05 -2.78
C ILE A 127 11.97 5.37 -3.22
N VAL A 128 11.09 5.33 -4.22
CA VAL A 128 10.36 6.53 -4.69
C VAL A 128 9.58 7.18 -3.55
N SER A 129 8.78 6.41 -2.81
CA SER A 129 7.98 6.90 -1.69
C SER A 129 8.84 7.55 -0.60
N THR A 130 9.96 6.90 -0.25
CA THR A 130 10.90 7.40 0.76
C THR A 130 11.57 8.69 0.31
N LEU A 131 12.00 8.77 -0.96
CA LEU A 131 12.60 9.99 -1.52
C LEU A 131 11.62 11.16 -1.54
N LEU A 132 10.37 10.93 -2.00
CA LEU A 132 9.33 11.96 -1.98
C LEU A 132 9.05 12.44 -0.56
N THR A 133 8.96 11.53 0.40
CA THR A 133 8.78 11.86 1.82
C THR A 133 9.88 12.78 2.33
N CYS A 134 11.15 12.43 2.11
CA CYS A 134 12.30 13.24 2.52
C CYS A 134 12.29 14.64 1.88
N ILE A 135 11.96 14.73 0.59
CA ILE A 135 11.86 16.00 -0.13
C ILE A 135 10.78 16.90 0.49
N ILE A 136 9.58 16.36 0.74
CA ILE A 136 8.44 17.13 1.23
C ILE A 136 8.66 17.58 2.67
N ILE A 137 9.19 16.71 3.55
CA ILE A 137 9.51 17.06 4.94
C ILE A 137 10.52 18.22 4.97
N LYS A 138 11.59 18.13 4.18
CA LYS A 138 12.62 19.17 4.12
C LYS A 138 12.09 20.49 3.57
N LYS A 139 11.24 20.44 2.54
CA LYS A 139 10.71 21.65 1.88
C LYS A 139 9.63 22.35 2.71
N SER A 140 8.80 21.58 3.41
CA SER A 140 7.62 22.09 4.12
C SER A 140 7.86 22.36 5.61
N ASN A 141 9.08 22.08 6.11
CA ASN A 141 9.47 22.24 7.50
C ASN A 141 8.47 21.60 8.50
N LEU A 142 8.02 20.38 8.17
CA LEU A 142 7.00 19.67 8.94
C LEU A 142 7.53 19.25 10.31
N VAL A 143 6.69 19.36 11.33
CA VAL A 143 7.03 18.95 12.69
C VAL A 143 6.86 17.43 12.82
N VAL A 144 7.85 16.76 13.41
CA VAL A 144 7.88 15.29 13.56
C VAL A 144 6.65 14.77 14.31
N ILE A 145 6.16 15.48 15.33
CA ILE A 145 4.99 15.04 16.09
C ILE A 145 3.73 14.98 15.22
N ASP A 146 3.53 15.98 14.35
CA ASP A 146 2.39 16.03 13.44
C ASP A 146 2.47 14.91 12.40
N ILE A 147 3.68 14.57 11.95
CA ILE A 147 3.91 13.45 11.03
C ILE A 147 3.52 12.14 11.72
N LEU A 148 3.94 11.92 12.96
CA LEU A 148 3.63 10.70 13.71
C LEU A 148 2.13 10.55 13.97
N ILE A 149 1.45 11.63 14.37
CA ILE A 149 0.01 11.63 14.59
C ILE A 149 -0.72 11.36 13.28
N THR A 150 -0.41 12.12 12.22
CA THR A 150 -1.08 12.00 10.93
C THR A 150 -0.88 10.61 10.32
N THR A 151 0.35 10.08 10.37
CA THR A 151 0.66 8.73 9.86
C THR A 151 -0.07 7.66 10.67
N SER A 152 -0.12 7.78 11.99
CA SER A 152 -0.88 6.84 12.85
C SER A 152 -2.38 6.85 12.53
N CYS A 153 -2.95 8.04 12.30
CA CYS A 153 -4.35 8.18 11.91
C CYS A 153 -4.61 7.54 10.54
N VAL A 154 -3.81 7.89 9.52
CA VAL A 154 -3.91 7.32 8.17
C VAL A 154 -3.80 5.80 8.21
N PHE A 155 -2.82 5.27 8.93
CA PHE A 155 -2.60 3.84 9.05
C PHE A 155 -3.78 3.11 9.71
N SER A 156 -4.34 3.69 10.76
CA SER A 156 -5.52 3.16 11.43
C SER A 156 -6.74 3.11 10.50
N ILE A 157 -6.94 4.17 9.70
CA ILE A 157 -8.03 4.24 8.71
C ILE A 157 -7.84 3.16 7.64
N ILE A 158 -6.63 3.02 7.10
CA ILE A 158 -6.31 2.00 6.07
C ILE A 158 -6.58 0.59 6.61
N ILE A 159 -6.11 0.27 7.82
CA ILE A 159 -6.36 -1.06 8.42
C ILE A 159 -7.85 -1.32 8.59
N ILE A 160 -8.61 -0.35 9.12
CA ILE A 160 -10.05 -0.50 9.31
C ILE A 160 -10.73 -0.70 7.95
N ASN A 161 -10.34 0.07 6.94
CA ASN A 161 -10.86 -0.06 5.58
C ASN A 161 -10.60 -1.45 4.99
N LEU A 162 -9.37 -1.95 5.09
CA LEU A 162 -8.99 -3.29 4.64
C LEU A 162 -9.80 -4.39 5.33
N LEU A 163 -10.01 -4.27 6.64
CA LEU A 163 -10.83 -5.22 7.39
C LEU A 163 -12.29 -5.23 6.90
N ILE A 164 -12.86 -4.05 6.63
CA ILE A 164 -14.20 -3.92 6.05
C ILE A 164 -14.25 -4.55 4.65
N CYS A 165 -13.28 -4.24 3.80
CA CYS A 165 -13.20 -4.79 2.44
C CYS A 165 -13.15 -6.31 2.44
N HIS A 166 -12.33 -6.92 3.30
CA HIS A 166 -12.29 -8.38 3.47
C HIS A 166 -13.63 -8.99 3.91
N VAL A 167 -14.41 -8.27 4.73
CA VAL A 167 -15.76 -8.71 5.12
C VAL A 167 -16.71 -8.62 3.92
N LEU A 168 -16.67 -7.53 3.16
CA LEU A 168 -17.55 -7.29 2.01
C LEU A 168 -17.32 -8.30 0.88
N VAL A 169 -16.06 -8.58 0.53
CA VAL A 169 -15.74 -9.49 -0.58
C VAL A 169 -15.95 -10.97 -0.23
N ARG A 170 -16.24 -11.32 1.03
CA ARG A 170 -16.41 -12.70 1.47
C ARG A 170 -17.49 -13.45 0.68
N ASN A 171 -18.57 -12.75 0.33
CA ASN A 171 -19.73 -13.30 -0.36
C ASN A 171 -19.67 -13.15 -1.90
N VAL A 172 -18.63 -12.49 -2.41
CA VAL A 172 -18.41 -12.39 -3.86
C VAL A 172 -17.95 -13.76 -4.37
N LYS A 173 -18.51 -14.21 -5.49
CA LYS A 173 -18.16 -15.48 -6.13
C LYS A 173 -16.85 -15.37 -6.89
#